data_AF-A0A653JPR8-F1
#
_entry.id   AF-A0A653JPR8-F1
#
_cell.length_a   1.000
_cell.length_b   1.000
_cell.length_c   1.000
_cell.angle_alpha   90.00
_cell.angle_beta   90.00
_cell.angle_gamma   90.00
#
_symmetry.space_group_name_H-M   'P 1'
#
loop_
_entity.id
_entity.type
_entity.pdbx_description
1 polymer ?
#
loop_
_entity_poly.entity_id
_entity_poly.type
_entity_poly.pdbx_seq_one_letter_code
_entity_poly.pdbx_strand_id
1 'polypeptide(L)' 'MNSTITREKQLKNWHRPWKINLIESENPQWIDLAVNLGLPPISD' A
#
# COMPACT_ATOMS: atom_id res chain seq x y z
N MET A 1 -21.55 -11.35 10.64
CA MET A 1 -20.49 -10.33 10.79
C MET A 1 -19.13 -10.74 10.23
N ASN A 2 -18.77 -12.03 10.18
CA ASN A 2 -17.45 -12.46 9.65
C ASN A 2 -17.35 -12.56 8.11
N SER A 3 -18.47 -12.63 7.38
CA SER A 3 -18.47 -12.76 5.91
C SER A 3 -17.98 -11.51 5.19
N THR A 4 -18.29 -10.31 5.70
CA THR A 4 -17.87 -9.03 5.11
C THR A 4 -16.35 -8.85 5.14
N ILE A 5 -15.72 -9.19 6.27
CA ILE A 5 -14.27 -9.07 6.45
C ILE A 5 -13.52 -10.04 5.51
N THR A 6 -14.01 -11.27 5.36
CA THR A 6 -13.39 -12.26 4.48
C THR A 6 -13.50 -11.85 3.00
N ARG A 7 -14.66 -11.33 2.58
CA ARG A 7 -14.87 -10.82 1.21
C ARG A 7 -13.95 -9.63 0.90
N GLU A 8 -13.83 -8.69 1.84
CA GLU A 8 -12.94 -7.53 1.71
C GLU A 8 -11.47 -7.96 1.57
N LYS A 9 -11.02 -8.92 2.38
CA LYS A 9 -9.66 -9.49 2.30
C LYS A 9 -9.40 -10.16 0.94
N GLN A 10 -10.36 -10.93 0.42
CA GLN A 10 -10.24 -11.56 -0.90
C GLN A 10 -10.09 -10.53 -2.03
N LEU A 11 -10.92 -9.47 -2.02
CA LEU A 11 -10.86 -8.40 -3.01
C LEU A 11 -9.54 -7.63 -2.93
N LYS A 12 -9.07 -7.33 -1.71
CA LYS A 12 -7.77 -6.69 -1.48
C LYS A 12 -6.60 -7.55 -1.97
N ASN A 13 -6.67 -8.87 -1.80
CA ASN A 13 -5.62 -9.79 -2.23
C ASN A 13 -5.54 -9.98 -3.75
N TRP A 14 -6.67 -10.05 -4.46
CA TRP A 14 -6.69 -10.15 -5.93
C TRP A 14 -5.82 -9.04 -6.54
N HIS A 15 -5.95 -7.85 -5.98
CA HIS A 15 -5.30 -6.65 -6.49
C HIS A 15 -4.02 -6.26 -5.72
N ARG A 16 -3.50 -7.13 -4.85
CA ARG A 16 -2.29 -6.80 -4.08
C ARG A 16 -1.03 -6.82 -4.93
N PRO A 17 -0.77 -7.84 -5.77
CA PRO A 17 0.48 -7.90 -6.54
C PRO A 17 0.64 -6.74 -7.52
N TRP A 18 -0.41 -6.35 -8.25
CA TRP A 18 -0.28 -5.26 -9.22
C TRP A 18 0.04 -3.91 -8.56
N LYS A 19 -0.52 -3.64 -7.37
CA LYS A 19 -0.22 -2.41 -6.63
C LYS A 19 1.22 -2.38 -6.16
N ILE A 20 1.71 -3.51 -5.65
CA ILE A 20 3.11 -3.64 -5.23
C ILE A 20 4.02 -3.42 -6.43
N ASN A 21 3.77 -4.10 -7.55
CA ASN A 21 4.59 -3.95 -8.77
C ASN A 21 4.60 -2.51 -9.29
N LEU A 22 3.46 -1.81 -9.26
CA LEU A 22 3.37 -0.41 -9.68
C LEU A 22 4.14 0.52 -8.72
N ILE A 23 4.06 0.27 -7.40
CA ILE A 23 4.82 1.04 -6.42
C ILE A 23 6.32 0.77 -6.60
N GLU A 24 6.73 -0.48 -6.81
CA GLU A 24 8.13 -0.85 -7.02
C GLU A 24 8.70 -0.33 -8.35
N SER A 25 7.89 -0.19 -9.40
CA SER A 25 8.36 0.38 -10.67
C SER A 25 8.69 1.87 -10.56
N GLU A 26 7.94 2.62 -9.73
CA GLU A 26 8.11 4.07 -9.57
C GLU A 26 8.97 4.43 -8.33
N ASN A 27 8.94 3.61 -7.28
CA ASN A 27 9.63 3.80 -6.01
C ASN A 27 10.28 2.48 -5.52
N PRO A 28 11.33 2.00 -6.21
CA PRO A 28 11.99 0.73 -5.89
C PRO A 28 12.65 0.72 -4.51
N GLN A 29 13.01 1.90 -3.99
CA GLN A 29 13.66 2.06 -2.69
C GLN A 29 12.67 2.24 -1.53
N TRP A 30 11.36 2.24 -1.82
CA TRP A 30 10.30 2.46 -0.83
C TRP A 30 10.53 3.72 0.02
N ILE A 31 11.05 4.79 -0.60
CA ILE A 31 11.30 6.06 0.08
C ILE A 31 9.97 6.66 0.53
N ASP A 32 9.93 7.17 1.76
CA ASP A 32 8.79 7.93 2.27
C ASP A 32 8.68 9.28 1.53
N LEU A 33 7.70 9.36 0.63
CA LEU A 33 7.44 10.57 -0.16
C LEU A 33 6.69 11.65 0.64
N ALA A 34 6.15 11.33 1.83
CA ALA A 34 5.43 12.28 2.67
C ALA A 34 6.31 13.48 3.05
N VAL A 35 7.59 13.22 3.34
CA VAL A 35 8.59 14.25 3.67
C VAL A 35 8.72 15.28 2.55
N ASN A 36 8.73 14.83 1.28
CA ASN A 36 8.83 15.70 0.12
C ASN A 36 7.57 16.56 -0.08
N LEU A 37 6.43 16.15 0.47
CA LEU A 37 5.17 16.88 0.46
C LEU A 37 5.02 17.82 1.66
N GLY A 38 6.01 17.93 2.54
CA GLY A 38 5.96 18.75 3.76
C GLY A 38 5.16 18.10 4.90
N LEU A 39 4.88 16.80 4.81
CA LEU A 39 4.26 16.02 5.86
C LEU A 39 5.35 15.43 6.78
N PRO A 40 5.02 15.15 8.06
CA PRO A 40 5.97 14.46 8.95
C PRO A 40 6.28 13.07 8.39
N PRO A 41 7.53 12.58 8.56
CA PRO A 41 7.88 11.22 8.17
C PRO A 41 7.02 10.22 8.95
N ILE A 42 6.80 9.04 8.37
CA ILE A 42 6.32 7.89 9.14
C ILE A 42 7.32 7.65 10.27
N SER A 43 6.89 7.92 11.49
CA SER A 43 7.61 7.59 12.72
C SER A 43 7.48 6.09 13.00
N ASP A 44 8.58 5.45 13.40
CA ASP A 44 8.61 4.07 13.92
C ASP A 44 7.78 3.89 15.21
#